data_AF-A0A7Y1VIZ3-F1
#
_entry.id   AF-A0A7Y1VIZ3-F1
#
_cell.length_a   1.000
_cell.length_b   1.000
_cell.length_c   1.000
_cell.angle_alpha   90.00
_cell.angle_beta   90.00
_cell.angle_gamma   90.00
#
_symmetry.space_group_name_H-M   'P 1'
#
loop_
_entity.id
_entity.type
_entity.pdbx_description
1 polymer ?
#
loop_
_entity_poly.entity_id
_entity_poly.type
_entity_poly.pdbx_seq_one_letter_code
_entity_poly.pdbx_strand_id
1 'polypeptide(L)'
;MKSPILLLICIVAWSSLQAQDPTKEVQAVEEACFDYIHAFYKADTTLAYRSIHKSLRKTGFRWIKQKEMYSEQKELPFNDFISLVKRWNADGSRA
;
A
#
# COMPACT_ATOMS: atom_id res chain seq x y z
N MET A 1 17.47 26.26 -41.91
CA MET A 1 17.99 25.33 -40.88
C MET A 1 16.80 24.87 -40.05
N LYS A 2 16.35 23.62 -40.22
CA LYS A 2 15.17 23.08 -39.52
C LYS A 2 15.55 22.87 -38.05
N SER A 3 14.82 23.53 -37.15
CA SER A 3 15.17 23.60 -35.72
C SER A 3 15.07 22.21 -35.07
N PRO A 4 16.14 21.69 -34.44
CA PRO A 4 16.13 20.39 -33.77
C PRO A 4 15.23 20.36 -32.52
N ILE A 5 14.81 21.54 -32.04
CA ILE A 5 13.96 21.73 -30.86
C ILE A 5 12.57 21.11 -31.08
N LEU A 6 12.02 21.20 -32.30
CA LEU A 6 10.69 20.64 -32.59
C LEU A 6 10.69 19.11 -32.50
N LEU A 7 11.80 18.47 -32.90
CA LEU A 7 11.94 17.01 -32.85
C LEU A 7 12.03 16.52 -31.39
N LEU A 8 12.74 17.27 -30.53
CA LEU A 8 12.91 16.95 -29.12
C LEU A 8 11.58 17.05 -28.36
N ILE A 9 10.76 18.06 -28.66
CA ILE A 9 9.43 18.24 -28.07
C ILE A 9 8.49 17.08 -28.47
N CYS A 10 8.53 16.64 -29.72
CA CYS A 10 7.73 15.49 -30.17
C CYS A 10 8.11 14.18 -29.48
N ILE A 11 9.40 13.95 -29.21
CA ILE A 11 9.87 12.72 -28.53
C ILE A 11 9.43 12.70 -27.05
N VAL A 12 9.50 13.84 -26.36
CA VAL A 12 9.04 13.96 -24.97
C VAL A 12 7.51 13.78 -24.90
N ALA A 13 6.76 14.36 -25.84
CA ALA A 13 5.30 14.22 -25.89
C ALA A 13 4.83 12.77 -26.18
N TRP A 14 5.60 11.99 -26.95
CA TRP A 14 5.30 10.57 -27.19
C TRP A 14 5.58 9.68 -25.97
N SER A 15 6.55 10.04 -25.12
CA SER A 15 6.81 9.29 -23.89
C SER A 15 5.69 9.43 -22.85
N SER A 16 4.96 10.55 -22.85
CA SER A 16 3.78 10.77 -21.99
C SER A 16 2.49 10.12 -22.49
N LEU A 17 2.50 9.51 -23.69
CA LEU A 17 1.34 8.85 -24.32
C LEU A 17 1.23 7.36 -24.00
N GLN A 18 2.14 6.79 -23.20
CA GLN A 18 1.91 5.50 -22.55
C GLN A 18 0.88 5.70 -21.42
N ALA A 19 -0.36 5.95 -21.85
CA ALA A 19 -1.53 6.01 -21.01
C ALA A 19 -1.65 4.71 -20.21
N GLN A 20 -1.96 4.86 -18.92
CA GLN A 20 -2.23 3.82 -17.94
C GLN A 20 -3.04 2.69 -18.58
N ASP A 21 -2.45 1.50 -18.67
CA ASP A 21 -3.14 0.29 -19.11
C ASP A 21 -4.07 -0.12 -17.96
N PRO A 22 -5.40 0.03 -18.10
CA PRO A 22 -6.33 -0.18 -17.00
C PRO A 22 -6.25 -1.60 -16.43
N THR A 23 -5.91 -2.58 -17.25
CA THR A 23 -5.74 -3.96 -16.81
C THR A 23 -4.50 -4.10 -15.92
N LYS A 24 -3.39 -3.45 -16.27
CA LYS A 24 -2.18 -3.47 -15.43
C LYS A 24 -2.38 -2.72 -14.12
N GLU A 25 -3.10 -1.60 -14.14
CA GLU A 25 -3.42 -0.85 -12.93
C GLU A 25 -4.30 -1.68 -11.97
N VAL A 26 -5.32 -2.38 -12.48
CA VAL A 26 -6.15 -3.28 -11.66
C VAL A 26 -5.31 -4.41 -11.06
N GLN A 27 -4.44 -5.02 -11.86
CA GLN A 27 -3.53 -6.07 -11.38
C GLN A 27 -2.57 -5.55 -10.29
N ALA A 28 -2.03 -4.35 -10.45
CA ALA A 28 -1.15 -3.74 -9.46
C ALA A 28 -1.87 -3.46 -8.13
N VAL A 29 -3.13 -3.01 -8.18
CA VAL A 29 -3.96 -2.82 -6.98
C VAL A 29 -4.27 -4.15 -6.31
N GLU A 30 -4.59 -5.18 -7.09
CA GLU A 30 -4.83 -6.53 -6.57
C GLU A 30 -3.58 -7.09 -5.88
N GLU A 31 -2.40 -6.96 -6.49
CA GLU A 31 -1.12 -7.37 -5.87
C GLU A 31 -0.87 -6.62 -4.57
N ALA A 32 -1.08 -5.30 -4.53
CA ALA A 32 -0.92 -4.51 -3.31
C ALA A 32 -1.88 -4.95 -2.19
N CYS A 33 -3.12 -5.33 -2.53
CA CYS A 33 -4.08 -5.90 -1.57
C CYS A 33 -3.58 -7.24 -1.00
N PHE A 34 -3.09 -8.13 -1.86
CA PHE A 34 -2.56 -9.42 -1.41
C PHE A 34 -1.28 -9.28 -0.60
N ASP A 35 -0.42 -8.34 -0.94
CA ASP A 35 0.79 -8.02 -0.18
C ASP A 35 0.46 -7.52 1.23
N TYR A 36 -0.54 -6.64 1.36
CA TYR A 36 -1.01 -6.16 2.65
C TYR A 36 -1.45 -7.35 3.54
N ILE A 37 -2.20 -8.30 2.97
CA ILE A 37 -2.67 -9.49 3.66
C ILE A 37 -1.48 -10.41 4.01
N HIS A 38 -0.67 -10.74 3.02
CA HIS A 38 0.45 -11.67 3.15
C HIS A 38 1.57 -11.17 4.04
N ALA A 39 1.74 -9.86 4.22
CA ALA A 39 2.67 -9.31 5.20
C ALA A 39 2.44 -9.94 6.57
N PHE A 40 1.19 -10.07 7.03
CA PHE A 40 0.87 -10.70 8.31
C PHE A 40 1.03 -12.21 8.30
N TYR A 41 0.50 -12.89 7.29
CA TYR A 41 0.56 -14.36 7.19
C TYR A 41 2.00 -14.88 7.10
N LYS A 42 2.86 -14.16 6.37
CA LYS A 42 4.28 -14.53 6.17
C LYS A 42 5.22 -13.85 7.17
N ALA A 43 4.70 -12.99 8.05
CA ALA A 43 5.49 -12.11 8.92
C ALA A 43 6.60 -11.35 8.17
N ASP A 44 6.36 -10.98 6.92
CA ASP A 44 7.33 -10.38 6.02
C ASP A 44 7.02 -8.89 5.81
N THR A 45 7.87 -8.04 6.40
CA THR A 45 7.72 -6.59 6.31
C THR A 45 7.99 -6.03 4.91
N THR A 46 8.70 -6.76 4.03
CA THR A 46 8.97 -6.27 2.67
C THR A 46 7.69 -6.13 1.85
N LEU A 47 6.71 -7.01 2.07
CA LEU A 47 5.37 -6.95 1.47
C LEU A 47 4.59 -5.72 1.96
N ALA A 48 4.73 -5.35 3.24
CA ALA A 48 4.12 -4.14 3.78
C ALA A 48 4.72 -2.86 3.19
N TYR A 49 6.04 -2.81 2.98
CA TYR A 49 6.69 -1.67 2.34
C TYR A 49 6.29 -1.51 0.86
N ARG A 50 5.98 -2.61 0.18
CA ARG A 50 5.55 -2.60 -1.23
C ARG A 50 4.10 -2.16 -1.41
N SER A 51 3.23 -2.41 -0.42
CA SER A 51 1.78 -2.21 -0.52
C SER A 51 1.22 -0.97 0.16
N ILE A 52 1.95 -0.36 1.11
CA ILE A 52 1.44 0.75 1.93
C ILE A 52 2.38 1.95 1.88
N HIS A 53 1.83 3.12 1.55
CA HIS A 53 2.58 4.37 1.62
C HIS A 53 2.85 4.78 3.08
N LYS A 54 4.09 5.23 3.36
CA LYS A 54 4.58 5.49 4.73
C LYS A 54 3.83 6.61 5.48
N SER A 55 3.14 7.49 4.76
CA SER A 55 2.31 8.55 5.35
C SER A 55 0.92 8.08 5.79
N LEU A 56 0.53 6.85 5.43
CA LEU A 56 -0.77 6.30 5.78
C LEU A 56 -0.78 5.76 7.21
N ARG A 57 -1.98 5.70 7.77
CA ARG A 57 -2.26 5.07 9.06
C ARG A 57 -3.59 4.35 8.97
N LYS A 58 -3.70 3.18 9.61
CA LYS A 58 -4.98 2.52 9.76
C LYS A 58 -5.72 3.17 10.92
N THR A 59 -6.97 3.57 10.71
CA THR A 59 -7.84 4.04 11.78
C THR A 59 -8.95 3.04 12.06
N GLY A 60 -9.60 3.16 13.22
CA GLY A 60 -10.78 2.35 13.53
C GLY A 60 -11.32 2.53 14.92
N PHE A 61 -12.50 1.98 15.11
CA PHE A 61 -13.24 1.95 16.37
C PHE A 61 -13.51 0.49 16.73
N ARG A 62 -13.65 0.20 18.02
CA ARG A 62 -14.14 -1.11 18.47
C ARG A 62 -15.31 -0.93 19.42
N TRP A 63 -16.28 -1.83 19.36
CA TRP A 63 -17.35 -1.88 20.35
C TRP A 63 -16.80 -2.34 21.71
N ILE A 64 -17.13 -1.61 22.78
CA ILE A 64 -16.76 -1.94 24.15
C ILE A 64 -18.02 -2.43 24.87
N LYS A 65 -18.20 -3.75 24.93
CA LYS A 65 -19.41 -4.38 25.46
C LYS A 65 -19.74 -3.95 26.91
N GLN A 66 -18.73 -3.82 27.77
CA GLN A 66 -18.90 -3.44 29.17
C GLN A 66 -19.43 -2.02 29.37
N LYS A 67 -19.23 -1.14 28.38
CA LYS A 67 -19.63 0.27 28.44
C LYS A 67 -20.76 0.60 27.46
N GLU A 68 -21.25 -0.41 26.72
CA GLU A 68 -22.26 -0.27 25.66
C GLU A 68 -22.01 0.90 24.70
N MET A 69 -20.74 1.11 24.34
CA MET A 69 -20.32 2.21 23.48
C MET A 69 -19.15 1.83 22.58
N TYR A 70 -18.96 2.56 21.48
CA TYR A 70 -17.73 2.49 20.70
C TYR A 70 -16.56 3.14 21.45
N SER A 71 -15.35 2.63 21.22
CA SER A 71 -14.12 3.27 21.66
C SER A 71 -13.96 4.64 21.02
N GLU A 72 -13.03 5.45 21.53
CA GLU A 72 -12.43 6.52 20.75
C GLU A 72 -11.75 5.98 19.47
N GLN A 73 -11.51 6.87 18.49
CA GLN A 73 -10.77 6.52 17.29
C GLN A 73 -9.35 6.12 17.67
N LYS A 74 -8.94 4.92 17.27
CA LYS A 74 -7.55 4.50 17.37
C LYS A 74 -6.86 4.62 16.03
N GLU A 75 -5.57 4.89 16.10
CA GLU A 75 -4.69 4.97 14.93
C GLU A 75 -3.58 3.93 15.05
N LEU A 76 -3.18 3.38 13.91
CA LEU A 76 -2.03 2.53 13.73
C LEU A 76 -1.17 3.15 12.62
N PRO A 77 -0.21 4.03 12.98
CA PRO A 77 0.77 4.59 12.06
C PRO A 77 1.61 3.50 11.38
N PHE A 78 2.21 3.82 10.23
CA PHE A 78 2.99 2.87 9.44
C PHE A 78 4.09 2.14 10.24
N ASN A 79 4.85 2.85 11.09
CA ASN A 79 5.92 2.20 11.89
C ASN A 79 5.38 1.17 12.89
N ASP A 80 4.21 1.45 13.47
CA ASP A 80 3.54 0.54 14.41
C ASP A 80 2.95 -0.66 13.65
N PHE A 81 2.43 -0.43 12.44
CA PHE A 81 2.00 -1.49 11.53
C PHE A 81 3.15 -2.45 11.21
N ILE A 82 4.33 -1.93 10.82
CA ILE A 82 5.53 -2.75 10.55
C ILE A 82 5.94 -3.55 11.79
N SER A 83 5.91 -2.92 12.97
CA SER A 83 6.21 -3.59 14.23
C SER A 83 5.23 -4.70 14.56
N LEU A 84 3.96 -4.55 14.19
CA LEU A 84 2.92 -5.56 14.34
C LEU A 84 3.16 -6.74 13.38
N VAL A 85 3.37 -6.46 12.08
CA VAL A 85 3.67 -7.47 11.05
C VAL A 85 4.80 -8.38 11.50
N LYS A 86 5.92 -7.80 11.96
CA LYS A 86 7.11 -8.54 12.40
C LYS A 86 6.84 -9.56 13.51
N ARG A 87 5.83 -9.32 14.36
CA ARG A 87 5.51 -10.17 15.53
C ARG A 87 4.24 -10.99 15.35
N TRP A 88 3.43 -10.73 14.32
CA TRP A 88 2.10 -11.31 14.20
C TRP A 88 2.17 -12.83 14.03
N ASN A 89 2.93 -13.31 13.05
CA ASN A 89 3.07 -14.75 12.78
C ASN A 89 4.54 -15.22 12.86
N ALA A 90 5.32 -14.60 13.76
CA ALA A 90 6.76 -14.88 13.86
C ALA A 90 7.07 -16.33 14.26
N ASP A 91 6.14 -16.99 14.96
CA ASP A 91 6.24 -18.39 15.39
C ASP A 91 5.45 -19.36 14.47
N GLY A 92 4.80 -18.86 13.42
CA GLY A 92 3.99 -19.65 12.51
C GLY A 92 2.62 -20.10 13.05
N SER A 93 2.21 -19.65 14.25
CA SER A 93 0.98 -20.12 14.93
C SER A 93 -0.33 -19.48 14.45
N ARG A 94 -0.25 -18.44 13.60
CA ARG A 94 -1.37 -17.57 13.22
C ARG A 94 -1.64 -17.55 11.71
N ALA A 95 -1.15 -18.56 10.97
CA ALA A 95 -1.45 -18.78 9.55
C ALA A 95 -2.60 -19.76 9.36
#